data_AF-A0A8B6Y244-F1
#
_entry.id   AF-A0A8B6Y244-F1
#
_cell.length_a   1.000
_cell.length_b   1.000
_cell.length_c   1.000
_cell.angle_alpha   90.00
_cell.angle_beta   90.00
_cell.angle_gamma   90.00
#
_symmetry.space_group_name_H-M   'P 1'
#
loop_
_entity.id
_entity.type
_entity.pdbx_description
1 polymer ?
#
loop_
_entity_poly.entity_id
_entity_poly.type
_entity_poly.pdbx_seq_one_letter_code
_entity_poly.pdbx_strand_id
1 'polypeptide(L)'
;MYCHACWLFADFKAENYSKEWSDTSAGVYKWKKGMEKIVEHETSHQHQNAIRQYLLTKYRISNDKTVIFGLISQECRQVEKNREVLKRMIDVTLFLAKQGLSFRGHREHQHFKIGNKGTANNAGNFLELLTLLSKYDLTLENHLRYEKRNQLYLSHDVQNDLIQSLASEISSTINNEVKLAQFFS
;
A
#
# COMPACT_ATOMS: atom_id res chain seq x y z
N MET A 1 12.52 30.24 -29.55
CA MET A 1 12.98 29.97 -28.17
C MET A 1 11.77 29.89 -27.25
N TYR A 2 11.83 29.09 -26.20
CA TYR A 2 10.79 28.97 -25.18
C TYR A 2 11.45 28.95 -23.79
N CYS A 3 10.66 29.21 -22.74
CA CYS A 3 11.11 29.08 -21.36
C CYS A 3 10.59 27.77 -20.78
N HIS A 4 11.49 26.89 -20.31
CA HIS A 4 11.13 25.58 -19.79
C HIS A 4 10.17 25.65 -18.59
N ALA A 5 10.42 26.57 -17.65
CA ALA A 5 9.54 26.73 -16.49
C ALA A 5 8.15 27.24 -16.90
N CYS A 6 8.07 28.22 -17.80
CA CYS A 6 6.79 28.74 -18.29
C CYS A 6 6.04 27.73 -19.16
N TRP A 7 6.75 26.90 -19.93
CA TRP A 7 6.11 25.82 -20.69
C TRP A 7 5.42 24.81 -19.76
N LEU A 8 6.05 24.45 -18.65
CA LEU A 8 5.50 23.48 -17.70
C LEU A 8 4.48 24.07 -16.72
N PHE A 9 4.65 25.33 -16.30
CA PHE A 9 3.97 25.89 -15.13
C PHE A 9 3.33 27.27 -15.36
N ALA A 10 3.24 27.76 -16.61
CA ALA A 10 2.47 28.98 -16.85
C ALA A 10 0.99 28.74 -16.53
N ASP A 11 0.37 29.75 -15.91
CA ASP A 11 -1.06 29.74 -15.66
C ASP A 11 -1.81 30.25 -16.91
N PHE A 12 -2.32 29.32 -17.71
CA PHE A 12 -3.08 29.61 -18.92
C PHE A 12 -4.41 30.34 -18.66
N LYS A 13 -4.87 30.41 -17.40
CA LYS A 13 -6.11 31.08 -17.01
C LYS A 13 -5.88 32.51 -16.48
N ALA A 14 -4.63 32.93 -16.30
CA ALA A 14 -4.33 34.27 -15.83
C ALA A 14 -4.76 35.33 -16.85
N GLU A 15 -5.33 36.44 -16.38
CA GLU A 15 -5.83 37.53 -17.24
C GLU A 15 -4.76 38.10 -18.17
N ASN A 16 -3.50 38.16 -17.72
CA ASN A 16 -2.36 38.67 -18.47
C ASN A 16 -1.44 37.55 -19.01
N TYR A 17 -2.01 36.39 -19.31
CA TYR A 17 -1.25 35.27 -19.85
C TYR A 17 -0.67 35.59 -21.24
N SER A 18 0.64 35.39 -21.38
CA SER A 18 1.34 35.43 -22.66
C SER A 18 1.81 34.04 -23.07
N LYS A 19 1.40 33.61 -24.27
CA LYS A 19 1.81 32.32 -24.85
C LYS A 19 3.21 32.30 -25.46
N GLU A 20 3.82 33.47 -25.66
CA GLU A 20 5.05 33.60 -26.46
C GLU A 20 6.21 32.73 -25.94
N TRP A 21 6.28 32.54 -24.63
CA TRP A 21 7.36 31.80 -23.96
C TRP A 21 6.95 30.44 -23.39
N SER A 22 5.63 30.15 -23.34
CA SER A 22 5.06 28.92 -22.80
C SER A 22 4.50 27.99 -23.88
N ASP A 23 4.38 28.43 -25.13
CA ASP A 23 3.90 27.62 -26.25
C ASP A 23 5.06 27.18 -27.15
N THR A 24 5.31 25.87 -27.19
CA THR A 24 6.37 25.26 -28.03
C THR A 24 6.06 25.31 -29.52
N SER A 25 4.79 25.50 -29.91
CA SER A 25 4.36 25.58 -31.31
C SER A 25 4.48 27.00 -31.89
N ALA A 26 4.33 28.03 -31.06
CA ALA A 26 4.48 29.42 -31.46
C ALA A 26 5.93 29.92 -31.31
N GLY A 27 6.49 29.79 -30.10
CA GLY A 27 7.84 30.21 -29.73
C GLY A 27 8.20 31.69 -30.03
N VAL A 28 9.32 32.14 -29.47
CA VAL A 28 9.88 33.46 -29.80
C VAL A 28 10.76 33.36 -31.04
N TYR A 29 10.40 34.10 -32.10
CA TYR A 29 11.09 34.08 -33.41
C TYR A 29 11.60 35.45 -33.92
N LYS A 30 11.13 36.58 -33.38
CA LYS A 30 11.60 37.94 -33.77
C LYS A 30 12.72 38.44 -32.86
N TRP A 31 13.97 38.36 -33.33
CA TRP A 31 15.18 38.56 -32.50
C TRP A 31 15.86 39.92 -32.58
N LYS A 32 15.36 40.85 -33.41
CA LYS A 32 15.95 42.20 -33.53
C LYS A 32 16.04 42.96 -32.19
N LYS A 33 15.20 42.59 -31.20
CA LYS A 33 15.19 43.09 -29.82
C LYS A 33 15.18 41.94 -28.79
N GLY A 34 15.92 40.87 -29.08
CA GLY A 34 15.88 39.63 -28.30
C GLY A 34 16.18 39.82 -26.82
N MET A 35 17.20 40.60 -26.49
CA MET A 35 17.62 40.85 -25.10
C MET A 35 16.54 41.60 -24.31
N GLU A 36 15.94 42.65 -24.90
CA GLU A 36 14.83 43.39 -24.29
C GLU A 36 13.66 42.43 -23.96
N LYS A 37 13.29 41.57 -24.91
CA LYS A 37 12.21 40.59 -24.72
C LYS A 37 12.51 39.55 -23.63
N ILE A 38 13.76 39.13 -23.50
CA ILE A 38 14.18 38.21 -22.43
C ILE A 38 14.02 38.89 -21.07
N VAL A 39 14.50 40.13 -20.94
CA VAL A 39 14.39 40.89 -19.69
C VAL A 39 12.92 41.16 -19.32
N GLU A 40 12.09 41.57 -20.28
CA GLU A 40 10.64 41.73 -20.07
C GLU A 40 9.98 40.41 -19.65
N HIS A 41 10.40 39.29 -20.24
CA HIS A 41 9.90 37.98 -19.87
C HIS A 41 10.33 37.56 -18.45
N GLU A 42 11.61 37.62 -18.12
CA GLU A 42 12.16 37.21 -16.83
C GLU A 42 11.59 38.02 -15.66
N THR A 43 11.27 39.30 -15.91
CA THR A 43 10.63 40.19 -14.93
C THR A 43 9.11 40.03 -14.85
N SER A 44 8.50 39.32 -15.80
CA SER A 44 7.05 39.11 -15.82
C SER A 44 6.56 38.26 -14.65
N HIS A 45 5.36 38.55 -14.16
CA HIS A 45 4.74 37.77 -13.08
C HIS A 45 4.50 36.31 -13.47
N GLN A 46 4.15 36.06 -14.74
CA GLN A 46 4.01 34.70 -15.29
C GLN A 46 5.30 33.90 -15.15
N HIS A 47 6.45 34.48 -15.50
CA HIS A 47 7.75 33.82 -15.37
C HIS A 47 8.10 33.55 -13.91
N GLN A 48 7.98 34.54 -13.04
CA GLN A 48 8.29 34.40 -11.61
C GLN A 48 7.45 33.30 -10.94
N ASN A 49 6.15 33.25 -11.23
CA ASN A 49 5.27 32.20 -10.72
C ASN A 49 5.66 30.82 -11.26
N ALA A 50 5.91 30.72 -12.57
CA ALA A 50 6.30 29.47 -13.19
C ALA A 50 7.64 28.94 -12.64
N ILE A 51 8.64 29.80 -12.44
CA ILE A 51 9.92 29.45 -11.81
C ILE A 51 9.72 29.00 -10.36
N ARG A 52 8.88 29.71 -9.59
CA ARG A 52 8.56 29.31 -8.22
C ARG A 52 7.98 27.90 -8.17
N GLN A 53 7.01 27.59 -9.04
CA GLN A 53 6.42 26.25 -9.10
C GLN A 53 7.41 25.19 -9.58
N TYR A 54 8.25 25.52 -10.55
CA TYR A 54 9.31 24.65 -11.03
C TYR A 54 10.29 24.28 -9.89
N LEU A 55 10.78 25.27 -9.15
CA LEU A 55 11.71 25.06 -8.04
C LEU A 55 11.07 24.27 -6.89
N LEU A 56 9.83 24.58 -6.53
CA LEU A 56 9.09 23.82 -5.52
C LEU A 56 8.88 22.36 -5.95
N THR A 57 8.56 22.12 -7.21
CA THR A 57 8.37 20.77 -7.76
C THR A 57 9.68 19.99 -7.73
N LYS A 58 10.79 20.61 -8.18
CA LYS A 58 12.13 20.01 -8.12
C LYS A 58 12.54 19.67 -6.68
N TYR A 59 12.26 20.55 -5.72
CA TYR A 59 12.49 20.30 -4.30
C TYR A 59 11.66 19.12 -3.79
N ARG A 60 10.35 19.06 -4.11
CA ARG A 60 9.46 17.97 -3.69
C ARG A 60 9.89 16.62 -4.25
N ILE A 61 10.29 16.57 -5.51
CA ILE A 61 10.77 15.34 -6.16
C ILE A 61 12.09 14.88 -5.53
N SER A 62 13.06 15.78 -5.36
CA SER A 62 14.37 15.44 -4.78
C SER A 62 14.34 15.03 -3.31
N ASN A 63 13.28 15.36 -2.57
CA ASN A 63 13.13 15.04 -1.16
C ASN A 63 12.02 14.01 -0.91
N ASP A 64 11.50 13.34 -1.95
CA ASP A 64 10.42 12.36 -1.84
C ASP A 64 9.16 12.89 -1.13
N LYS A 65 8.91 14.21 -1.23
CA LYS A 65 7.73 14.87 -0.63
C LYS A 65 6.59 15.02 -1.63
N THR A 66 6.53 14.15 -2.64
CA THR A 66 5.44 14.14 -3.61
C THR A 66 4.24 13.39 -3.04
N VAL A 67 3.03 13.72 -3.51
CA VAL A 67 1.82 12.99 -3.13
C VAL A 67 1.93 11.51 -3.50
N ILE A 68 2.54 11.21 -4.66
CA ILE A 68 2.76 9.84 -5.13
C ILE A 68 3.64 9.06 -4.15
N PHE A 69 4.74 9.64 -3.69
CA PHE A 69 5.59 8.97 -2.70
C PHE A 69 4.84 8.70 -1.39
N GLY A 70 4.03 9.66 -0.92
CA GLY A 70 3.18 9.47 0.25
C GLY A 70 2.20 8.29 0.10
N LEU A 71 1.56 8.17 -1.07
CA LEU A 71 0.66 7.07 -1.39
C LEU A 71 1.39 5.72 -1.40
N ILE A 72 2.53 5.63 -2.10
CA ILE A 72 3.35 4.40 -2.15
C ILE A 72 3.78 3.98 -0.74
N SER A 73 4.26 4.93 0.06
CA SER A 73 4.68 4.67 1.43
C SER A 73 3.53 4.12 2.29
N GLN A 74 2.33 4.68 2.14
CA GLN A 74 1.13 4.20 2.82
C GLN A 74 0.74 2.78 2.39
N GLU A 75 0.78 2.49 1.08
CA GLU A 75 0.52 1.14 0.56
C GLU A 75 1.53 0.12 1.09
N CYS A 76 2.83 0.44 1.05
CA CYS A 76 3.87 -0.42 1.62
C CYS A 76 3.63 -0.71 3.10
N ARG A 77 3.25 0.31 3.87
CA ARG A 77 2.93 0.14 5.30
C ARG A 77 1.72 -0.75 5.52
N GLN A 78 0.70 -0.65 4.68
CA GLN A 78 -0.48 -1.52 4.75
C GLN A 78 -0.13 -2.97 4.40
N VAL A 79 0.69 -3.18 3.36
CA VAL A 79 1.20 -4.51 2.99
C VAL A 79 1.96 -5.14 4.14
N GLU A 80 2.86 -4.39 4.79
CA GLU A 80 3.62 -4.90 5.93
C GLU A 80 2.72 -5.25 7.12
N LYS A 81 1.76 -4.38 7.46
CA LYS A 81 0.77 -4.67 8.49
C LYS A 81 -0.02 -5.95 8.20
N ASN A 82 -0.44 -6.14 6.94
CA ASN A 82 -1.17 -7.34 6.54
C ASN A 82 -0.29 -8.59 6.64
N ARG A 83 0.99 -8.51 6.25
CA ARG A 83 1.96 -9.61 6.40
C ARG A 83 2.14 -10.00 7.86
N GLU A 84 2.25 -9.02 8.75
CA GLU A 84 2.36 -9.26 10.18
C GLU A 84 1.15 -10.03 10.72
N VAL A 85 -0.06 -9.61 10.36
CA VAL A 85 -1.29 -10.33 10.76
C VAL A 85 -1.33 -11.75 10.19
N LEU A 86 -0.99 -11.92 8.92
CA LEU A 86 -0.97 -13.22 8.26
C LEU A 86 0.04 -14.19 8.90
N LYS A 87 1.21 -13.72 9.36
CA LYS A 87 2.17 -14.54 10.10
C LYS A 87 1.53 -15.19 11.33
N ARG A 88 0.77 -14.40 12.12
CA ARG A 88 0.05 -14.91 13.31
C ARG A 88 -1.02 -15.94 12.94
N MET A 89 -1.73 -15.72 11.84
CA MET A 89 -2.73 -16.67 11.34
C MET A 89 -2.10 -17.98 10.84
N ILE A 90 -0.92 -17.90 10.22
CA ILE A 90 -0.12 -19.07 9.85
C ILE A 90 0.33 -19.82 11.10
N ASP A 91 0.84 -19.13 12.12
CA ASP A 91 1.27 -19.75 13.37
C ASP A 91 0.11 -20.47 14.08
N VAL A 92 -1.06 -19.84 14.14
CA VAL A 92 -2.30 -20.46 14.65
C VAL A 92 -2.65 -21.70 13.83
N THR A 93 -2.60 -21.61 12.50
CA THR A 93 -2.89 -22.75 11.60
C THR A 93 -1.92 -23.92 11.85
N LEU A 94 -0.63 -23.63 11.90
CA LEU A 94 0.40 -24.63 12.17
C LEU A 94 0.23 -25.25 13.55
N PHE A 95 -0.08 -24.45 14.56
CA PHE A 95 -0.34 -24.94 15.91
C PHE A 95 -1.50 -25.94 15.91
N LEU A 96 -2.64 -25.57 15.35
CA LEU A 96 -3.83 -26.44 15.32
C LEU A 96 -3.56 -27.72 14.52
N ALA A 97 -2.91 -27.62 13.36
CA ALA A 97 -2.54 -28.77 12.55
C ALA A 97 -1.60 -29.73 13.29
N LYS A 98 -0.55 -29.20 13.94
CA LYS A 98 0.41 -30.00 14.73
C LYS A 98 -0.26 -30.71 15.91
N GLN A 99 -1.24 -30.09 16.54
CA GLN A 99 -1.98 -30.67 17.66
C GLN A 99 -3.16 -31.57 17.23
N GLY A 100 -3.45 -31.67 15.94
CA GLY A 100 -4.62 -32.40 15.44
C GLY A 100 -5.96 -31.79 15.87
N LEU A 101 -5.97 -30.48 16.15
CA LEU A 101 -7.17 -29.77 16.62
C LEU A 101 -8.02 -29.31 15.44
N SER A 102 -9.34 -29.40 15.60
CA SER A 102 -10.28 -28.85 14.64
C SER A 102 -10.13 -27.33 14.55
N PHE A 103 -10.21 -26.77 13.35
CA PHE A 103 -10.09 -25.33 13.15
C PHE A 103 -11.39 -24.60 13.48
N ARG A 104 -12.51 -25.19 13.05
CA ARG A 104 -13.84 -24.56 13.03
C ARG A 104 -14.73 -25.11 14.13
N GLY A 105 -15.57 -24.24 14.67
CA GLY A 105 -16.66 -24.58 15.57
C GLY A 105 -17.96 -24.86 14.83
N HIS A 106 -18.94 -25.42 15.53
CA HIS A 106 -20.29 -25.53 14.98
C HIS A 106 -20.91 -24.14 14.86
N ARG A 107 -21.31 -23.74 13.65
CA ARG A 107 -21.93 -22.42 13.34
C ARG A 107 -21.03 -21.21 13.65
N GLU A 108 -19.77 -21.29 13.26
CA GLU A 108 -18.74 -20.23 13.35
C GLU A 108 -19.25 -18.79 13.06
N HIS A 109 -19.99 -18.63 11.96
CA HIS A 109 -20.51 -17.34 11.48
C HIS A 109 -21.58 -16.71 12.38
N GLN A 110 -22.23 -17.50 13.24
CA GLN A 110 -23.24 -17.01 14.19
C GLN A 110 -22.61 -16.57 15.52
N HIS A 111 -21.39 -17.01 15.80
CA HIS A 111 -20.77 -16.91 17.12
C HIS A 111 -19.57 -15.97 17.19
N PHE A 112 -18.93 -15.67 16.05
CA PHE A 112 -17.82 -14.73 16.06
C PHE A 112 -18.29 -13.28 16.23
N LYS A 113 -18.03 -12.71 17.41
CA LYS A 113 -18.20 -11.27 17.71
C LYS A 113 -16.88 -10.69 18.19
N ILE A 114 -16.35 -9.73 17.42
CA ILE A 114 -15.15 -8.99 17.78
C ILE A 114 -15.48 -8.08 18.97
N GLY A 115 -14.71 -8.21 20.05
CA GLY A 115 -14.94 -7.44 21.27
C GLY A 115 -16.09 -8.04 22.08
N ASN A 116 -15.73 -8.92 23.00
CA ASN A 116 -16.58 -9.54 24.01
C ASN A 116 -17.90 -8.80 24.31
N LYS A 117 -19.04 -9.37 23.88
CA LYS A 117 -20.37 -9.19 24.51
C LYS A 117 -21.40 -10.19 23.94
N GLY A 118 -21.52 -11.34 24.63
CA GLY A 118 -22.61 -12.32 24.59
C GLY A 118 -22.76 -13.08 23.27
N THR A 119 -22.66 -14.41 23.21
CA THR A 119 -23.16 -15.45 24.12
C THR A 119 -22.35 -16.74 23.90
N ALA A 120 -21.75 -17.27 24.97
CA ALA A 120 -21.46 -18.68 25.34
C ALA A 120 -21.26 -19.82 24.31
N ASN A 121 -20.93 -19.58 23.04
CA ASN A 121 -20.67 -20.65 22.07
C ASN A 121 -19.29 -20.47 21.41
N ASN A 122 -18.48 -21.53 21.47
CA ASN A 122 -17.15 -21.64 20.87
C ASN A 122 -17.22 -21.44 19.35
N ALA A 123 -16.56 -20.38 18.84
CA ALA A 123 -16.56 -20.06 17.40
C ALA A 123 -15.62 -20.96 16.57
N GLY A 124 -14.83 -21.80 17.23
CA GLY A 124 -13.79 -22.65 16.63
C GLY A 124 -12.40 -22.29 17.13
N ASN A 125 -11.51 -23.27 17.23
CA ASN A 125 -10.19 -23.08 17.84
C ASN A 125 -9.36 -22.01 17.10
N PHE A 126 -9.54 -21.84 15.79
CA PHE A 126 -8.83 -20.79 15.03
C PHE A 126 -9.18 -19.39 15.52
N LEU A 127 -10.48 -19.08 15.61
CA LEU A 127 -10.96 -17.76 16.02
C LEU A 127 -10.77 -17.51 17.51
N GLU A 128 -10.96 -18.52 18.35
CA GLU A 128 -10.72 -18.41 19.79
C GLU A 128 -9.23 -18.18 20.10
N LEU A 129 -8.33 -18.84 19.37
CA LEU A 129 -6.89 -18.64 19.56
C LEU A 129 -6.44 -17.27 19.07
N LEU A 130 -6.93 -16.77 17.94
CA LEU A 130 -6.68 -15.40 17.50
C LEU A 130 -7.22 -14.37 18.50
N THR A 131 -8.40 -14.62 19.06
CA THR A 131 -9.00 -13.78 20.11
C THR A 131 -8.14 -13.78 21.37
N LEU A 132 -7.61 -14.95 21.77
CA LEU A 132 -6.67 -15.04 22.89
C LEU A 132 -5.38 -14.27 22.62
N LEU A 133 -4.75 -14.48 21.46
CA LEU A 133 -3.49 -13.81 21.08
C LEU A 133 -3.64 -12.29 21.00
N SER A 134 -4.79 -11.80 20.52
CA SER A 134 -5.06 -10.36 20.44
C SER A 134 -5.06 -9.64 21.80
N LYS A 135 -5.19 -10.37 22.92
CA LYS A 135 -5.05 -9.76 24.26
C LYS A 135 -3.61 -9.34 24.56
N TYR A 136 -2.64 -9.93 23.87
CA TYR A 136 -1.21 -9.74 24.09
C TYR A 136 -0.50 -9.13 22.87
N ASP A 137 -1.15 -9.14 21.71
CA ASP A 137 -0.61 -8.61 20.46
C ASP A 137 -1.44 -7.41 19.98
N LEU A 138 -0.89 -6.20 20.14
CA LEU A 138 -1.53 -4.95 19.75
C LEU A 138 -1.78 -4.85 18.24
N THR A 139 -0.95 -5.48 17.40
CA THR A 139 -1.15 -5.48 15.95
C THR A 139 -2.38 -6.30 15.60
N LEU A 140 -2.51 -7.48 16.20
CA LEU A 140 -3.66 -8.35 16.01
C LEU A 140 -4.92 -7.76 16.65
N GLU A 141 -4.83 -7.16 17.85
CA GLU A 141 -5.94 -6.46 18.50
C GLU A 141 -6.52 -5.37 17.59
N ASN A 142 -5.65 -4.48 17.11
CA ASN A 142 -6.06 -3.38 16.25
C ASN A 142 -6.65 -3.89 14.93
N HIS A 143 -6.06 -4.94 14.36
CA HIS A 143 -6.58 -5.55 13.14
C HIS A 143 -7.99 -6.09 13.34
N LEU A 144 -8.20 -6.89 14.38
CA LEU A 144 -9.51 -7.48 14.67
C LEU A 144 -10.55 -6.40 14.98
N ARG A 145 -10.17 -5.34 15.71
CA ARG A 145 -11.12 -4.32 16.19
C ARG A 145 -11.53 -3.30 15.15
N TYR A 146 -10.61 -2.85 14.29
CA TYR A 146 -10.80 -1.66 13.47
C TYR A 146 -10.86 -1.91 11.97
N GLU A 147 -10.41 -3.07 11.48
CA GLU A 147 -10.44 -3.37 10.05
C GLU A 147 -11.84 -3.74 9.56
N LYS A 148 -12.08 -3.57 8.26
CA LYS A 148 -13.36 -3.94 7.64
C LYS A 148 -13.51 -5.45 7.62
N ARG A 149 -14.76 -5.94 7.63
CA ARG A 149 -15.07 -7.38 7.65
C ARG A 149 -14.35 -8.19 6.55
N ASN A 150 -14.22 -7.63 5.35
CA ASN A 150 -13.54 -8.25 4.21
C ASN A 150 -12.00 -8.22 4.29
N GLN A 151 -11.44 -7.55 5.30
CA GLN A 151 -9.99 -7.43 5.52
C GLN A 151 -9.53 -8.21 6.75
N LEU A 152 -10.45 -8.85 7.50
CA LEU A 152 -10.13 -9.56 8.72
C LEU A 152 -9.46 -10.92 8.50
N TYR A 153 -9.59 -11.51 7.30
CA TYR A 153 -9.03 -12.82 6.95
C TYR A 153 -9.53 -13.99 7.85
N LEU A 154 -10.76 -13.88 8.37
CA LEU A 154 -11.32 -14.85 9.32
C LEU A 154 -12.32 -15.83 8.71
N SER A 155 -12.64 -15.70 7.41
CA SER A 155 -13.63 -16.57 6.79
C SER A 155 -13.14 -18.01 6.72
N HIS A 156 -14.08 -18.95 6.69
CA HIS A 156 -13.79 -20.35 6.44
C HIS A 156 -12.99 -20.56 5.14
N ASP A 157 -13.27 -19.79 4.08
CA ASP A 157 -12.49 -19.83 2.83
C ASP A 157 -11.03 -19.47 3.06
N VAL A 158 -10.74 -18.37 3.76
CA VAL A 158 -9.36 -17.98 4.07
C VAL A 158 -8.66 -19.03 4.94
N GLN A 159 -9.37 -19.63 5.90
CA GLN A 159 -8.82 -20.75 6.66
C GLN A 159 -8.48 -21.95 5.77
N ASN A 160 -9.32 -22.28 4.78
CA ASN A 160 -9.02 -23.34 3.81
C ASN A 160 -7.80 -22.98 2.96
N ASP A 161 -7.70 -21.73 2.51
CA ASP A 161 -6.56 -21.25 1.72
C ASP A 161 -5.25 -21.35 2.51
N LEU A 162 -5.26 -20.98 3.79
CA LEU A 162 -4.10 -21.14 4.69
C LEU A 162 -3.71 -22.62 4.83
N ILE A 163 -4.68 -23.49 5.09
CA ILE A 163 -4.44 -24.94 5.23
C ILE A 163 -3.87 -25.51 3.94
N GLN A 164 -4.46 -25.21 2.78
CA GLN A 164 -4.02 -25.72 1.49
C GLN A 164 -2.65 -25.20 1.10
N SER A 165 -2.38 -23.91 1.33
CA SER A 165 -1.08 -23.30 1.04
C SER A 165 0.02 -23.95 1.86
N LEU A 166 -0.20 -24.14 3.17
CA LEU A 166 0.76 -24.81 4.04
C LEU A 166 0.93 -26.29 3.70
N ALA A 167 -0.17 -27.00 3.42
CA ALA A 167 -0.10 -28.41 3.02
C ALA A 167 0.69 -28.58 1.71
N SER A 168 0.49 -27.68 0.75
CA SER A 168 1.24 -27.66 -0.51
C SER A 168 2.72 -27.43 -0.29
N GLU A 169 3.09 -26.43 0.51
CA GLU A 169 4.49 -26.09 0.79
C GLU A 169 5.22 -27.22 1.54
N ILE A 170 4.56 -27.80 2.55
CA ILE A 170 5.10 -28.94 3.31
C ILE A 170 5.27 -30.15 2.40
N SER A 171 4.26 -30.48 1.58
CA SER A 171 4.34 -31.60 0.65
C SER A 171 5.43 -31.41 -0.41
N SER A 172 5.58 -30.19 -0.92
CA SER A 172 6.65 -29.82 -1.86
C SER A 172 8.02 -30.02 -1.21
N THR A 173 8.19 -29.55 0.03
CA THR A 173 9.42 -29.70 0.79
C THR A 173 9.79 -31.17 0.99
N ILE A 174 8.85 -31.98 1.49
CA ILE A 174 9.04 -33.43 1.68
C ILE A 174 9.40 -34.12 0.36
N ASN A 175 8.69 -33.80 -0.73
CA ASN A 175 8.98 -34.38 -2.04
C ASN A 175 10.39 -34.04 -2.53
N ASN A 176 10.86 -32.82 -2.27
CA ASN A 176 12.21 -32.40 -2.62
C ASN A 176 13.25 -33.13 -1.79
N GLU A 177 13.03 -33.28 -0.49
CA GLU A 177 13.91 -34.05 0.40
C GLU A 177 14.02 -35.51 -0.03
N VAL A 178 12.89 -36.16 -0.35
CA VAL A 178 12.87 -37.55 -0.85
C VAL A 178 13.63 -37.69 -2.16
N LYS A 179 13.47 -36.74 -3.10
CA LYS A 179 14.22 -36.76 -4.38
C LYS A 179 15.73 -36.60 -4.21
N LEU A 180 16.15 -35.86 -3.18
CA LEU A 180 17.57 -35.62 -2.89
C LEU A 180 18.19 -36.76 -2.05
N ALA A 181 17.38 -37.57 -1.39
CA ALA A 181 17.85 -38.69 -0.60
C ALA A 181 18.46 -39.78 -1.50
N GLN A 182 19.72 -40.14 -1.26
CA GLN A 182 20.38 -41.26 -1.96
C GLN A 182 19.85 -42.62 -1.52
N PHE A 183 19.30 -42.71 -0.29
CA PHE A 183 18.74 -43.91 0.29
C PHE A 183 17.44 -43.55 1.00
N PHE A 184 16.37 -44.32 0.75
CA PHE A 184 15.09 -44.23 1.44
C PHE A 184 14.76 -45.61 2.04
N SER A 185 14.16 -45.64 3.23
CA SER A 185 13.70 -46.85 3.91
C SER A 185 12.25 -46.71 4.30
#